data_AF-A0A440V880-F1
#
_entry.id   AF-A0A440V880-F1
#
_cell.length_a   1.000
_cell.length_b   1.000
_cell.length_c   1.000
_cell.angle_alpha   90.00
_cell.angle_beta   90.00
_cell.angle_gamma   90.00
#
_symmetry.space_group_name_H-M   'P 1'
#
loop_
_entity.id
_entity.type
_entity.pdbx_description
1 polymer ?
#
loop_
_entity_poly.entity_id
_entity_poly.type
_entity_poly.pdbx_seq_one_letter_code
_entity_poly.pdbx_strand_id
1 'polypeptide(L)'
;MAAGQAFAAGIDLSKPWGNKSGGINKNGQEVYAEDMLLLTSEAFVTVASACTFTDKRPQANGSLVVTAQCEAEGEEGQTPAQFIIKRSAKNAKRLVIADKDGNAMGEVSRCK
;
A
#
# COMPACT_ATOMS: atom_id res chain seq x y z
N MET A 1 15.11 34.66 -8.67
CA MET A 1 15.46 33.23 -8.66
C MET A 1 14.17 32.45 -8.56
N ALA A 2 13.77 31.71 -9.61
CA ALA A 2 12.60 30.85 -9.55
C ALA A 2 12.97 29.63 -8.70
N ALA A 3 12.45 29.55 -7.49
CA ALA A 3 12.55 28.35 -6.68
C ALA A 3 11.76 27.24 -7.40
N GLY A 4 12.46 26.34 -8.08
CA GLY A 4 11.86 25.15 -8.66
C GLY A 4 11.19 24.38 -7.53
N GLN A 5 9.86 24.36 -7.53
CA GLN A 5 9.09 23.50 -6.65
C GLN A 5 9.44 22.07 -7.03
N ALA A 6 10.31 21.44 -6.24
CA ALA A 6 10.58 20.03 -6.36
C ALA A 6 9.30 19.30 -5.98
N PHE A 7 8.50 18.93 -6.97
CA PHE A 7 7.40 17.99 -6.76
C PHE A 7 8.03 16.69 -6.23
N ALA A 8 7.58 16.25 -5.07
CA ALA A 8 8.05 14.99 -4.52
C ALA A 8 7.67 13.87 -5.51
N ALA A 9 8.67 13.04 -5.87
CA ALA A 9 8.45 11.93 -6.77
C ALA A 9 7.34 11.03 -6.22
N GLY A 10 6.22 10.95 -6.96
CA GLY A 10 5.06 10.18 -6.58
C GLY A 10 5.37 8.70 -6.33
N ILE A 11 4.40 8.00 -5.76
CA ILE A 11 4.50 6.56 -5.53
C ILE A 11 4.24 5.81 -6.83
N ASP A 12 5.23 5.04 -7.27
CA ASP A 12 5.11 4.11 -8.38
C ASP A 12 4.70 2.71 -7.88
N LEU A 13 3.50 2.28 -8.28
CA LEU A 13 2.95 0.95 -8.00
C LEU A 13 3.01 0.02 -9.22
N SER A 14 3.79 0.35 -10.26
CA SER A 14 3.97 -0.50 -11.45
C SER A 14 4.50 -1.91 -11.14
N LYS A 15 5.10 -2.10 -9.97
CA LYS A 15 5.50 -3.41 -9.45
C LYS A 15 4.90 -3.64 -8.08
N PRO A 16 4.64 -4.90 -7.71
CA PRO A 16 4.17 -5.23 -6.38
C PRO A 16 5.23 -4.87 -5.32
N TRP A 17 4.73 -4.45 -4.18
CA TRP A 17 5.46 -4.14 -2.97
C TRP A 17 4.95 -5.04 -1.86
N GLY A 18 5.83 -5.60 -1.05
CA GLY A 18 5.41 -6.43 0.06
C GLY A 18 6.48 -6.57 1.12
N ASN A 19 6.08 -7.08 2.27
CA ASN A 19 7.02 -7.68 3.21
C ASN A 19 7.51 -9.03 2.66
N LYS A 20 8.31 -9.76 3.44
CA LYS A 20 8.86 -11.06 3.01
C LYS A 20 7.74 -12.01 2.52
N SER A 21 6.65 -12.08 3.26
CA SER A 21 5.51 -12.97 2.99
C SER A 21 4.67 -12.47 1.80
N GLY A 22 4.31 -11.18 1.76
CA GLY A 22 3.56 -10.60 0.65
C GLY A 22 4.33 -10.67 -0.68
N GLY A 23 5.66 -10.56 -0.64
CA GLY A 23 6.48 -10.75 -1.83
C GLY A 23 6.47 -12.17 -2.41
N ILE A 24 6.22 -13.18 -1.58
CA ILE A 24 5.99 -14.56 -2.03
C ILE A 24 4.59 -14.66 -2.64
N ASN A 25 3.58 -14.09 -1.99
CA ASN A 25 2.19 -14.18 -2.44
C ASN A 25 1.83 -13.29 -3.64
N LYS A 26 2.78 -12.50 -4.16
CA LYS A 26 2.56 -11.57 -5.29
C LYS A 26 1.98 -12.22 -6.55
N ASN A 27 2.19 -13.52 -6.74
CA ASN A 27 1.74 -14.30 -7.89
C ASN A 27 0.51 -15.18 -7.57
N GLY A 28 -0.19 -14.91 -6.45
CA GLY A 28 -1.32 -15.73 -6.01
C GLY A 28 -0.89 -17.00 -5.27
N GLN A 29 0.31 -17.03 -4.69
CA GLN A 29 0.66 -18.08 -3.73
C GLN A 29 -0.16 -17.85 -2.44
N GLU A 30 -0.60 -18.93 -1.80
CA GLU A 30 -1.44 -18.89 -0.59
C GLU A 30 -0.60 -19.20 0.66
N VAL A 31 0.57 -18.58 0.78
CA VAL A 31 1.39 -18.74 1.99
C VAL A 31 0.82 -17.86 3.08
N TYR A 32 0.13 -18.48 4.04
CA TYR A 32 -0.35 -17.80 5.23
C TYR A 32 0.83 -17.25 6.05
N ALA A 33 0.74 -15.97 6.42
CA ALA A 33 1.67 -15.35 7.35
C ALA A 33 0.95 -14.22 8.09
N GLU A 34 1.10 -14.19 9.41
CA GLU A 34 0.43 -13.22 10.29
C GLU A 34 0.81 -11.77 9.99
N ASP A 35 1.99 -11.54 9.42
CA ASP A 35 2.47 -10.21 9.05
C ASP A 35 2.26 -9.88 7.56
N MET A 36 1.53 -10.70 6.79
CA MET A 36 1.44 -10.55 5.33
C MET A 36 0.93 -9.17 4.91
N LEU A 37 1.73 -8.48 4.09
CA LEU A 37 1.40 -7.21 3.48
C LEU A 37 1.83 -7.25 2.02
N LEU A 38 0.86 -7.16 1.11
CA LEU A 38 1.08 -7.08 -0.33
C LEU A 38 0.31 -5.88 -0.89
N LEU A 39 1.06 -4.91 -1.38
CA LEU A 39 0.57 -3.72 -2.07
C LEU A 39 0.86 -3.85 -3.56
N THR A 40 -0.18 -3.89 -4.38
CA THR A 40 -0.06 -3.91 -5.84
C THR A 40 -0.55 -2.59 -6.43
N SER A 41 -0.60 -2.50 -7.76
CA SER A 41 -1.29 -1.42 -8.44
C SER A 41 -2.78 -1.41 -8.14
N GLU A 42 -3.42 -2.53 -7.81
CA GLU A 42 -4.88 -2.65 -7.80
C GLU A 42 -5.45 -2.96 -6.43
N ALA A 43 -4.64 -3.51 -5.52
CA ALA A 43 -5.11 -3.93 -4.22
C ALA A 43 -4.06 -3.77 -3.14
N PHE A 44 -4.54 -3.74 -1.90
CA PHE A 44 -3.77 -3.94 -0.70
C PHE A 44 -4.30 -5.19 0.00
N VAL A 45 -3.49 -6.22 0.08
CA VAL A 45 -3.83 -7.50 0.67
C VAL A 45 -3.05 -7.67 1.96
N THR A 46 -3.77 -8.05 3.01
CA THR A 46 -3.22 -8.38 4.32
C THR A 46 -3.60 -9.81 4.68
N VAL A 47 -3.11 -10.30 5.81
CA VAL A 47 -3.56 -11.59 6.35
C VAL A 47 -5.07 -11.63 6.63
N ALA A 48 -5.68 -10.51 7.03
CA ALA A 48 -7.06 -10.48 7.51
C ALA A 48 -8.06 -9.94 6.48
N SER A 49 -7.59 -9.29 5.42
CA SER A 49 -8.47 -8.62 4.46
C SER A 49 -7.79 -8.40 3.11
N ALA A 50 -8.59 -8.46 2.06
CA ALA A 50 -8.21 -8.04 0.71
C ALA A 50 -8.94 -6.73 0.35
N CYS A 51 -8.19 -5.67 0.09
CA CYS A 51 -8.73 -4.35 -0.22
C CYS A 51 -8.47 -3.98 -1.68
N THR A 52 -9.51 -3.91 -2.50
CA THR A 52 -9.42 -3.52 -3.91
C THR A 52 -9.54 -2.01 -4.06
N PHE A 53 -8.58 -1.37 -4.73
CA PHE A 53 -8.56 0.06 -4.93
C PHE A 53 -9.62 0.53 -5.92
N THR A 54 -10.43 1.49 -5.51
CA THR A 54 -11.44 2.14 -6.33
C THR A 54 -11.02 3.54 -6.80
N ASP A 55 -10.13 4.20 -6.05
CA ASP A 55 -9.64 5.53 -6.37
C ASP A 55 -8.21 5.74 -5.87
N LYS A 56 -7.43 6.54 -6.60
CA LYS A 56 -6.03 6.86 -6.27
C LYS A 56 -5.75 8.34 -6.50
N ARG A 57 -5.39 9.03 -5.42
CA ARG A 57 -5.12 10.47 -5.41
C ARG A 57 -3.67 10.75 -5.04
N PRO A 58 -2.79 10.99 -6.02
CA PRO A 58 -1.44 11.45 -5.73
C PRO A 58 -1.50 12.81 -5.03
N GLN A 59 -0.66 12.98 -4.02
CA GLN A 59 -0.59 14.19 -3.21
C GLN A 59 0.64 15.01 -3.58
N ALA A 60 0.59 16.34 -3.38
CA ALA A 60 1.71 17.23 -3.65
C ALA A 60 2.97 16.89 -2.80
N ASN A 61 2.78 16.26 -1.65
CA ASN A 61 3.86 15.79 -0.77
C ASN A 61 4.51 14.46 -1.25
N GLY A 62 4.10 13.91 -2.39
CA GLY A 62 4.63 12.67 -2.97
C GLY A 62 4.04 11.38 -2.37
N SER A 63 3.11 11.50 -1.42
CA SER A 63 2.29 10.38 -0.97
C SER A 63 1.17 10.08 -1.95
N LEU A 64 0.58 8.89 -1.82
CA LEU A 64 -0.57 8.44 -2.59
C LEU A 64 -1.67 8.05 -1.62
N VAL A 65 -2.79 8.77 -1.67
CA VAL A 65 -4.00 8.39 -0.93
C VAL A 65 -4.81 7.48 -1.84
N VAL A 66 -5.20 6.31 -1.34
CA VAL A 66 -6.03 5.35 -2.09
C VAL A 66 -7.31 5.08 -1.31
N THR A 67 -8.42 5.03 -2.04
CA THR A 67 -9.70 4.54 -1.51
C THR A 67 -9.87 3.11 -2.00
N ALA A 68 -10.34 2.23 -1.13
CA ALA A 68 -10.47 0.81 -1.39
C ALA A 68 -11.80 0.27 -0.87
N GLN A 69 -12.21 -0.87 -1.42
CA GLN A 69 -13.27 -1.73 -0.88
C GLN A 69 -12.60 -2.98 -0.31
N CYS A 70 -12.74 -3.19 0.99
CA CYS A 70 -12.08 -4.26 1.75
C CYS A 70 -13.05 -5.38 2.08
N GLU A 71 -12.64 -6.60 1.76
CA GLU A 71 -13.30 -7.84 2.17
C GLU A 71 -12.48 -8.42 3.33
N ALA A 72 -13.07 -8.44 4.52
CA ALA A 72 -12.46 -9.07 5.68
C ALA A 72 -12.75 -10.58 5.66
N GLU A 73 -11.77 -11.40 6.06
CA GLU A 73 -11.97 -12.83 6.19
C GLU A 73 -13.10 -13.12 7.18
N GLY A 74 -14.15 -13.81 6.71
CA GLY A 74 -15.29 -14.21 7.53
C GLY A 74 -16.42 -13.18 7.65
N GLU A 75 -16.35 -12.03 6.97
CA GLU A 75 -17.46 -11.08 6.88
C GLU A 75 -18.17 -11.13 5.50
N GLU A 76 -19.49 -10.97 5.51
CA GLU A 76 -20.27 -10.85 4.29
C GLU A 76 -20.32 -9.38 3.83
N GLY A 77 -19.55 -9.07 2.77
CA GLY A 77 -19.61 -7.79 2.07
C GLY A 77 -18.29 -7.03 2.05
N GLN A 78 -18.30 -5.89 1.34
CA GLN A 78 -17.14 -5.01 1.21
C GLN A 78 -17.33 -3.75 2.07
N THR A 79 -16.27 -3.35 2.77
CA THR A 79 -16.25 -2.11 3.56
C THR A 79 -15.33 -1.07 2.92
N PRO A 80 -15.77 0.18 2.76
CA PRO A 80 -14.91 1.22 2.20
C PRO A 80 -13.82 1.58 3.21
N ALA A 81 -12.56 1.58 2.74
CA ALA A 81 -11.40 1.99 3.52
C ALA A 81 -10.57 3.01 2.75
N GLN A 82 -9.75 3.77 3.47
CA GLN A 82 -8.79 4.69 2.87
C GLN A 82 -7.41 4.42 3.46
N PHE A 83 -6.41 4.40 2.59
CA PHE A 83 -5.01 4.19 2.95
C PHE A 83 -4.14 5.31 2.41
N ILE A 84 -3.07 5.60 3.14
CA ILE A 84 -2.05 6.58 2.78
C ILE A 84 -0.75 5.84 2.55
N ILE A 85 -0.29 5.81 1.31
CA ILE A 85 0.97 5.19 0.91
C ILE A 85 2.02 6.29 0.80
N LYS A 86 3.09 6.20 1.57
CA LYS A 86 4.17 7.18 1.58
C LYS A 86 5.53 6.50 1.55
N ARG A 87 6.56 7.20 1.10
CA ARG A 87 7.94 6.70 1.23
C ARG A 87 8.31 6.64 2.71
N SER A 88 9.03 5.60 3.11
CA SER A 88 9.55 5.50 4.46
C SER A 88 10.57 6.60 4.72
N ALA A 89 10.40 7.33 5.83
CA ALA A 89 11.39 8.30 6.30
C ALA A 89 12.71 7.62 6.70
N LYS A 90 12.67 6.32 7.04
CA LYS A 90 13.86 5.54 7.39
C LYS A 90 14.57 4.98 6.16
N ASN A 91 13.83 4.67 5.09
CA ASN A 91 14.38 4.07 3.88
C ASN A 91 13.58 4.48 2.63
N ALA A 92 14.15 5.35 1.79
CA ALA A 92 13.49 5.84 0.58
C ALA A 92 13.15 4.76 -0.48
N LYS A 93 13.74 3.55 -0.36
CA LYS A 93 13.44 2.37 -1.19
C LYS A 93 12.28 1.54 -0.66
N ARG A 94 11.65 1.95 0.44
CA ARG A 94 10.51 1.27 1.05
C ARG A 94 9.30 2.19 1.13
N LEU A 95 8.12 1.58 1.13
CA LEU A 95 6.86 2.27 1.31
C LEU A 95 6.29 1.94 2.68
N VAL A 96 5.63 2.90 3.29
CA VAL A 96 4.82 2.72 4.49
C VAL A 96 3.37 2.85 4.06
N ILE A 97 2.57 1.82 4.36
CA ILE A 97 1.12 1.90 4.26
C ILE A 97 0.61 2.36 5.62
N ALA A 98 -0.24 3.39 5.62
CA ALA A 98 -0.93 3.87 6.80
C ALA A 98 -2.44 3.90 6.55
N ASP A 99 -3.22 3.82 7.62
CA ASP A 99 -4.66 4.06 7.56
C ASP A 99 -4.99 5.56 7.36
N LYS A 100 -6.29 5.88 7.28
CA LYS A 100 -6.78 7.26 7.15
C LYS A 100 -6.36 8.20 8.29
N ASP A 101 -6.12 7.64 9.48
CA ASP A 101 -5.72 8.38 10.68
C ASP A 101 -4.20 8.57 10.74
N GLY A 102 -3.47 7.97 9.80
CA GLY A 102 -2.03 8.07 9.66
C GLY A 102 -1.25 7.02 10.45
N ASN A 103 -1.94 6.03 11.06
CA ASN A 103 -1.28 4.94 11.77
C ASN A 103 -0.65 4.00 10.75
N ALA A 104 0.64 3.73 10.92
CA ALA A 104 1.38 2.85 10.02
C ALA A 104 0.93 1.39 10.23
N MET A 105 0.39 0.78 9.19
CA MET A 105 0.05 -0.64 9.15
C MET A 105 1.31 -1.50 8.94
N GLY A 106 2.29 -0.97 8.22
CA GLY A 106 3.59 -1.62 8.06
C GLY A 106 4.45 -1.01 6.96
N GLU A 107 5.66 -1.55 6.83
CA GLU A 107 6.64 -1.13 5.83
C GLU A 107 6.88 -2.26 4.82
N VAL A 108 6.78 -1.94 3.54
CA VAL A 108 6.94 -2.88 2.43
C VAL A 108 8.10 -2.49 1.53
N SER A 109 8.74 -3.49 0.95
CA SER A 109 9.81 -3.32 -0.03
C SER A 109 9.33 -3.78 -1.40
N ARG A 110 9.95 -3.29 -2.48
CA ARG A 110 9.62 -3.76 -3.83
C ARG A 110 9.86 -5.26 -3.92
N CYS A 111 8.86 -6.03 -4.34
CA CYS A 111 9.01 -7.46 -4.54
C CYS A 111 9.99 -7.72 -5.69
N LYS A 112 10.84 -8.73 -5.54
CA LYS A 112 11.78 -9.16 -6.59
C LYS A 112 11.05 -9.97 -7.64
#